data_AF-A0A0J5GUQ9-F1
#
_entry.id   AF-A0A0J5GUQ9-F1
#
_cell.length_a   1.000
_cell.length_b   1.000
_cell.length_c   1.000
_cell.angle_alpha   90.00
_cell.angle_beta   90.00
_cell.angle_gamma   90.00
#
_symmetry.space_group_name_H-M   'P 1'
#
loop_
_entity.id
_entity.type
_entity.pdbx_description
1 polymer ?
#
loop_
_entity_poly.entity_id
_entity_poly.type
_entity_poly.pdbx_seq_one_letter_code
_entity_poly.pdbx_strand_id
1 'polypeptide(L)'
;MGSLKKLLLMYGMVLTLFYGVFSVLTYNSIQIKMEKLEVLEQEYIIKEEQGEVPYAFKQQYGKEFKEYERLQNRLQSFWMKWVFHFPEFKKP
;
A
#
# COMPACT_ATOMS: atom_id res chain seq x y z
N MET A 1 2.71 41.81 12.15
CA MET A 1 3.50 40.55 12.14
C MET A 1 2.86 39.37 12.90
N GLY A 2 2.17 39.57 14.03
CA GLY A 2 1.58 38.44 14.80
C GLY A 2 0.42 37.71 14.13
N SER A 3 -0.43 38.42 13.35
CA SER A 3 -1.58 37.82 12.65
C SER A 3 -1.17 36.84 11.54
N LEU A 4 -0.17 37.22 10.72
CA LEU A 4 0.34 36.38 9.64
C LEU A 4 0.94 35.06 10.15
N LYS A 5 1.68 35.11 11.28
CA LYS A 5 2.22 33.89 11.90
C LYS A 5 1.11 32.95 12.38
N LYS A 6 0.06 33.48 13.03
CA LYS A 6 -1.10 32.69 13.46
C LYS A 6 -1.83 32.05 12.28
N LEU A 7 -2.00 32.81 11.19
CA LEU A 7 -2.63 32.35 9.97
C LEU A 7 -1.81 31.21 9.31
N LEU A 8 -0.49 31.37 9.19
CA LEU A 8 0.40 30.33 8.67
C LEU A 8 0.40 29.06 9.54
N LEU A 9 0.39 29.20 10.87
CA LEU A 9 0.29 28.06 11.79
C LEU A 9 -1.05 27.32 11.64
N MET A 10 -2.15 28.06 11.51
CA MET A 10 -3.47 27.48 11.26
C MET A 10 -3.49 26.72 9.93
N TYR A 11 -2.98 27.31 8.85
CA TYR A 11 -2.86 26.63 7.56
C TYR A 11 -1.96 25.41 7.62
N GLY A 12 -0.81 25.50 8.29
CA GLY A 12 0.07 24.35 8.51
C GLY A 12 -0.64 23.21 9.22
N MET A 13 -1.36 23.50 10.31
CA MET A 13 -2.13 22.51 11.05
C MET A 13 -3.22 21.85 10.20
N VAL A 14 -3.97 22.66 9.44
CA VAL A 14 -5.01 22.17 8.54
C VAL A 14 -4.42 21.29 7.44
N LEU A 15 -3.30 21.69 6.83
CA LEU A 15 -2.61 20.91 5.81
C LEU A 15 -2.09 19.58 6.36
N THR A 16 -1.50 19.58 7.56
CA THR A 16 -1.04 18.34 8.21
C THR A 16 -2.21 17.41 8.53
N LEU A 17 -3.34 17.96 9.00
CA LEU A 17 -4.53 17.17 9.30
C LEU A 17 -5.11 16.54 8.03
N PHE A 18 -5.29 17.32 6.95
CA PHE A 18 -5.73 16.78 5.67
C PHE A 18 -4.74 15.74 5.14
N TYR A 19 -3.44 16.02 5.20
CA TYR A 19 -2.42 15.08 4.78
C TYR A 19 -2.51 13.76 5.55
N GLY A 20 -2.71 13.81 6.87
CA GLY A 20 -2.91 12.63 7.71
C GLY A 20 -4.15 11.82 7.31
N VAL A 21 -5.30 12.48 7.12
CA VAL A 21 -6.54 11.82 6.69
C VAL A 21 -6.36 11.16 5.33
N PHE A 22 -5.81 11.87 4.33
CA PHE A 22 -5.55 11.31 3.01
C PHE A 22 -4.56 10.13 3.08
N SER A 23 -3.57 10.20 3.96
CA SER A 23 -2.61 9.10 4.16
C SER A 23 -3.31 7.83 4.66
N VAL A 24 -4.19 7.95 5.66
CA VAL A 24 -4.96 6.82 6.19
C VAL A 24 -5.93 6.26 5.16
N LEU A 25 -6.68 7.12 4.45
CA LEU A 25 -7.60 6.67 3.40
C LEU A 25 -6.87 5.91 2.29
N THR A 26 -5.69 6.40 1.93
CA THR A 26 -4.87 5.74 0.90
C THR A 26 -4.33 4.40 1.43
N TYR A 27 -3.90 4.33 2.69
CA TYR A 27 -3.46 3.08 3.31
C TYR A 27 -4.58 2.03 3.34
N ASN A 28 -5.79 2.41 3.76
CA ASN A 28 -6.95 1.51 3.77
C ASN A 28 -7.26 0.95 2.37
N SER A 29 -7.13 1.75 1.32
CA SER A 29 -7.30 1.29 -0.06
C SER A 29 -6.27 0.23 -0.48
N ILE A 30 -5.06 0.28 0.10
CA ILE A 30 -4.00 -0.70 -0.16
C ILE A 30 -4.19 -1.94 0.68
N GLN A 31 -4.70 -1.82 1.92
CA GLN A 31 -5.01 -2.99 2.75
C GLN A 31 -5.92 -3.97 2.04
N ILE A 32 -6.95 -3.49 1.35
CA ILE A 32 -7.83 -4.36 0.54
C ILE A 32 -7.05 -5.10 -0.56
N LYS A 33 -6.03 -4.47 -1.15
CA LYS A 33 -5.15 -5.10 -2.15
C LYS A 33 -4.18 -6.08 -1.51
N MET A 34 -3.67 -5.78 -0.31
CA MET A 34 -2.80 -6.67 0.47
C MET A 34 -3.53 -7.94 0.86
N GLU A 35 -4.74 -7.84 1.41
CA GLU A 35 -5.57 -9.00 1.79
C GLU A 35 -5.83 -9.91 0.58
N LYS A 36 -6.17 -9.32 -0.57
CA LYS A 36 -6.36 -10.09 -1.80
C LYS A 36 -5.07 -10.78 -2.27
N LEU A 37 -3.94 -10.09 -2.18
CA LEU A 37 -2.65 -10.64 -2.60
C LEU A 37 -2.16 -11.73 -1.65
N GLU A 38 -2.44 -11.61 -0.35
CA GLU A 38 -2.13 -12.61 0.67
C GLU A 38 -2.88 -13.92 0.42
N VAL A 39 -4.18 -13.86 0.11
CA VAL A 39 -4.96 -15.04 -0.26
C VAL A 39 -4.39 -15.69 -1.53
N LEU A 40 -4.04 -14.89 -2.54
CA LEU A 40 -3.45 -15.40 -3.79
C LEU A 40 -2.06 -16.00 -3.58
N GLU A 41 -1.25 -15.44 -2.68
CA GLU A 41 0.07 -15.96 -2.33
C GLU A 41 -0.05 -17.31 -1.61
N GLN A 42 -0.97 -17.44 -0.65
CA GLN A 42 -1.23 -18.71 0.02
C GLN A 42 -1.65 -19.79 -0.99
N GLU A 43 -2.56 -19.45 -1.92
CA GLU A 43 -2.92 -20.36 -3.01
C GLU A 43 -1.75 -20.69 -3.95
N TYR A 44 -0.88 -19.71 -4.22
CA TYR A 44 0.32 -19.91 -5.04
C TYR A 44 1.25 -20.94 -4.41
N ILE A 45 1.53 -20.78 -3.10
CA ILE A 45 2.40 -21.69 -2.34
C ILE A 45 1.85 -23.11 -2.36
N ILE A 46 0.54 -23.29 -2.11
CA ILE A 46 -0.10 -24.61 -2.12
C ILE A 46 0.00 -25.27 -3.51
N LYS A 47 -0.24 -24.51 -4.58
CA LYS A 47 -0.15 -25.02 -5.97
C LYS A 47 1.28 -25.34 -6.39
N GLU A 48 2.25 -24.54 -5.92
CA GLU A 48 3.68 -24.77 -6.13
C GLU A 48 4.14 -26.05 -5.40
N GLU A 49 3.67 -26.28 -4.17
CA GLU A 49 3.90 -27.52 -3.42
C GLU A 49 3.27 -28.76 -4.07
N GLN A 50 2.13 -28.59 -4.74
CA GLN A 50 1.45 -29.65 -5.50
C GLN A 50 2.07 -29.93 -6.87
N GLY A 51 3.07 -29.13 -7.29
CA GLY A 51 3.84 -29.35 -8.51
C GLY A 51 3.23 -28.78 -9.79
N GLU A 52 2.05 -28.15 -9.73
CA GLU A 52 1.43 -27.45 -10.86
C GLU A 52 0.84 -26.11 -10.44
N VAL A 53 1.47 -25.02 -10.89
CA VAL A 53 0.86 -23.68 -10.87
C VAL A 53 0.33 -23.38 -12.27
N PRO A 54 -1.00 -23.30 -12.48
CA PRO A 54 -1.57 -22.97 -13.77
C PRO A 54 -1.04 -21.63 -14.28
N TYR A 55 -0.67 -21.53 -15.56
CA TYR A 55 -0.14 -20.31 -16.16
C TYR A 55 -1.07 -19.09 -15.97
N ALA A 56 -2.38 -19.30 -16.11
CA ALA A 56 -3.39 -18.26 -15.89
C ALA A 56 -3.35 -17.72 -14.45
N PHE A 57 -3.12 -18.60 -13.47
CA PHE A 57 -3.01 -18.22 -12.07
C PHE A 57 -1.71 -17.43 -11.82
N LYS A 58 -0.58 -17.88 -12.37
CA LYS A 58 0.69 -17.14 -12.29
C LYS A 58 0.59 -15.75 -12.90
N GLN A 59 -0.12 -15.61 -14.03
CA GLN A 59 -0.36 -14.31 -14.66
C GLN A 59 -1.24 -13.40 -13.80
N GLN A 60 -2.29 -13.96 -13.19
CA GLN A 60 -3.16 -13.22 -12.27
C GLN A 60 -2.39 -12.73 -11.04
N TYR A 61 -1.66 -13.62 -10.37
CA TYR A 61 -0.83 -13.27 -9.21
C TYR A 61 0.21 -12.19 -9.57
N GLY A 62 0.91 -12.36 -10.70
CA GLY A 62 1.91 -11.38 -11.14
C GLY A 62 1.31 -10.01 -11.49
N LYS A 63 0.06 -9.95 -11.95
CA LYS A 63 -0.64 -8.67 -12.20
C LYS A 63 -0.96 -7.96 -10.89
N GLU A 64 -1.54 -8.68 -9.92
CA GLU A 64 -1.89 -8.10 -8.61
C GLU A 64 -0.62 -7.71 -7.83
N PHE A 65 0.45 -8.51 -7.91
CA PHE A 65 1.75 -8.18 -7.33
C PHE A 65 2.32 -6.85 -7.88
N LYS A 66 2.31 -6.66 -9.21
CA LYS A 66 2.76 -5.42 -9.83
C LYS A 66 1.90 -4.22 -9.46
N GLU A 67 0.59 -4.43 -9.31
CA GLU A 67 -0.32 -3.38 -8.87
C GLU A 67 -0.02 -2.97 -7.43
N TYR A 68 0.20 -3.95 -6.54
CA TYR A 68 0.65 -3.71 -5.17
C TYR A 68 1.99 -2.96 -5.11
N GLU A 69 3.00 -3.42 -5.84
CA GLU A 69 4.31 -2.75 -5.90
C GLU A 69 4.20 -1.30 -6.39
N ARG A 70 3.37 -1.05 -7.41
CA ARG A 70 3.10 0.31 -7.90
C ARG A 70 2.40 1.18 -6.86
N LEU A 71 1.44 0.63 -6.12
CA LEU A 71 0.75 1.34 -5.04
C LEU A 71 1.71 1.65 -3.88
N GLN A 72 2.51 0.67 -3.48
CA GLN A 72 3.54 0.83 -2.45
C GLN A 72 4.54 1.92 -2.85
N ASN A 73 5.05 1.91 -4.08
CA ASN A 73 5.97 2.93 -4.60
C ASN A 73 5.34 4.33 -4.66
N ARG A 74 4.02 4.42 -4.89
CA ARG A 74 3.29 5.71 -4.83
C ARG A 74 3.12 6.21 -3.41
N LEU A 75 2.93 5.32 -2.42
CA LEU A 75 2.71 5.70 -1.03
C LEU A 75 3.96 5.80 -0.19
N GLN A 76 5.09 5.22 -0.60
CA GLN A 76 6.37 5.41 0.05
C GLN A 76 6.90 6.84 -0.14
N SER A 77 6.09 7.84 0.22
CA SER A 77 6.59 9.07 0.81
C SER A 77 7.53 8.66 1.95
N PHE A 78 8.65 9.36 2.09
CA PHE A 78 9.75 8.98 2.99
C PHE A 78 9.30 8.56 4.41
N TRP A 79 8.22 9.14 4.93
CA TRP A 79 7.68 8.88 6.26
C TRP A 79 6.66 7.72 6.35
N MET A 80 5.92 7.38 5.29
CA MET A 80 4.84 6.38 5.39
C MET A 80 5.33 4.98 5.72
N LYS A 81 6.54 4.61 5.28
CA LYS A 81 7.17 3.34 5.65
C LYS A 81 7.41 3.17 7.16
N TRP A 82 7.41 4.27 7.92
CA TRP A 82 7.59 4.26 9.38
C TRP A 82 6.26 4.28 10.14
N VAL A 83 5.17 4.67 9.48
CA VAL A 83 3.85 4.83 10.10
C VAL A 83 2.94 3.65 9.79
N PHE A 84 3.05 3.07 8.59
CA PHE A 84 2.18 2.02 8.10
C PHE A 84 2.95 0.73 7.84
N HIS A 85 2.27 -0.41 8.05
CA HIS A 85 2.83 -1.73 7.77
C HIS A 85 2.55 -2.14 6.32
N PHE A 86 3.59 -2.56 5.60
CA PHE A 86 3.52 -3.08 4.24
C PHE A 86 4.22 -4.45 4.20
N PRO A 87 3.49 -5.56 4.05
CA PRO A 87 4.07 -6.90 3.98
C PRO A 87 4.87 -7.10 2.69
N GLU A 88 5.86 -8.00 2.77
CA GLU A 88 6.65 -8.45 1.63
C GLU A 88 6.03 -9.73 1.07
N PHE A 89 5.69 -9.73 -0.22
CA PHE A 89 5.14 -10.88 -0.93
C PHE A 89 6.22 -11.54 -1.80
N LYS A 90 6.13 -12.85 -2.02
CA LYS A 90 7.02 -13.63 -2.88
C LYS A 90 6.92 -13.12 -4.32
N LYS A 91 8.06 -12.78 -4.90
CA LYS A 91 8.13 -12.36 -6.31
C LYS A 91 7.71 -13.52 -7.23
N PRO A 92 6.82 -13.28 -8.22
CA PRO A 92 6.34 -14.29 -9.17
C PRO A 92 7.42 -14.83 -10.13
#